data_AF-A0A1M6DKS5-F1
#
_entry.id   AF-A0A1M6DKS5-F1
#
_cell.length_a   1.000
_cell.length_b   1.000
_cell.length_c   1.000
_cell.angle_alpha   90.00
_cell.angle_beta   90.00
_cell.angle_gamma   90.00
#
_symmetry.space_group_name_H-M   'P 1'
#
loop_
_entity.id
_entity.type
_entity.pdbx_description
1 polymer ?
#
loop_
_entity_poly.entity_id
_entity_poly.type
_entity_poly.pdbx_seq_one_letter_code
_entity_poly.pdbx_strand_id
1 'polypeptide(L)'
;MILIIDLIIIILLGIIVYQDFKYRLIHILVLLFIFIVGLLRNILNDISFFNFLRPALFISVILFFLWFYLIIKSKKIINPLDKHIGLGDILFFFSITPFFTLKDYIIYFISGLLFSIIFALFFKNYIEKKMIPLAGLLSIALIILIFLRNLFTYNLFNFY
;
A
#
# COMPACT_ATOMS: atom_id res chain seq x y z
N MET A 1 -6.73 -5.15 23.04
CA MET A 1 -6.77 -3.90 22.24
C MET A 1 -6.18 -4.07 20.84
N ILE A 2 -4.98 -4.65 20.71
CA ILE A 2 -4.29 -4.84 19.41
C ILE A 2 -5.15 -5.62 18.39
N LEU A 3 -5.80 -6.71 18.81
CA LEU A 3 -6.69 -7.50 17.94
C LEU A 3 -7.90 -6.70 17.37
N ILE A 4 -8.44 -5.75 18.12
CA ILE A 4 -9.57 -4.92 17.66
C ILE A 4 -9.10 -3.96 16.58
N ILE A 5 -7.90 -3.38 16.75
CA ILE A 5 -7.29 -2.48 15.77
C ILE A 5 -6.97 -3.23 14.48
N ASP A 6 -6.39 -4.43 14.58
CA ASP A 6 -6.14 -5.29 13.43
C ASP A 6 -7.43 -5.60 12.65
N LEU A 7 -8.52 -5.87 13.36
CA LEU A 7 -9.82 -6.15 12.74
C LEU A 7 -10.39 -4.91 12.03
N ILE A 8 -10.24 -3.73 12.62
CA ILE A 8 -10.59 -2.44 11.98
C ILE A 8 -9.75 -2.24 10.70
N ILE A 9 -8.45 -2.49 10.76
CA ILE A 9 -7.55 -2.36 9.60
C ILE A 9 -7.97 -3.32 8.48
N ILE A 10 -8.26 -4.58 8.80
CA ILE A 10 -8.73 -5.57 7.82
C ILE A 10 -10.02 -5.11 7.15
N ILE A 11 -10.97 -4.55 7.89
CA ILE A 11 -12.21 -4.00 7.33
C ILE A 11 -11.90 -2.85 6.38
N LEU A 12 -11.06 -1.88 6.78
CA LEU A 12 -10.69 -0.75 5.94
C LEU A 12 -9.96 -1.18 4.66
N LEU A 13 -9.03 -2.13 4.76
CA LEU A 13 -8.35 -2.72 3.61
C LEU A 13 -9.33 -3.47 2.70
N GLY A 14 -10.30 -4.21 3.27
CA GLY A 14 -11.36 -4.86 2.50
C GLY A 14 -12.22 -3.88 1.70
N ILE A 15 -12.51 -2.71 2.27
CA ILE A 15 -13.18 -1.61 1.57
C ILE A 15 -12.33 -1.12 0.38
N ILE A 16 -11.01 -0.99 0.53
CA ILE A 16 -10.11 -0.63 -0.58
C ILE A 16 -10.12 -1.68 -1.66
N VAL A 17 -10.03 -2.97 -1.30
CA VAL A 17 -10.11 -4.07 -2.28
C VAL A 17 -11.39 -3.97 -3.08
N TYR A 18 -12.54 -3.77 -2.41
CA TYR A 18 -13.82 -3.62 -3.09
C TYR A 18 -13.86 -2.40 -4.02
N GLN A 19 -13.40 -1.24 -3.53
CA GLN A 19 -13.41 0.02 -4.28
C GLN A 19 -12.48 -0.02 -5.49
N ASP A 20 -11.27 -0.53 -5.32
CA ASP A 20 -10.26 -0.58 -6.37
C ASP A 20 -10.63 -1.59 -7.46
N PHE A 21 -11.16 -2.77 -7.11
CA PHE A 21 -11.60 -3.74 -8.10
C PHE A 21 -12.88 -3.32 -8.84
N LYS A 22 -13.86 -2.74 -8.14
CA LYS A 22 -15.17 -2.39 -8.73
C LYS A 22 -15.17 -1.04 -9.43
N TYR A 23 -14.72 0.00 -8.73
CA TYR A 23 -14.85 1.39 -9.18
C TYR A 23 -13.55 2.00 -9.69
N ARG A 24 -12.39 1.35 -9.48
CA ARG A 24 -11.06 1.85 -9.90
C ARG A 24 -10.73 3.22 -9.31
N LEU A 25 -11.38 3.55 -8.20
CA LEU A 25 -11.27 4.82 -7.49
C LEU A 25 -11.28 4.47 -6.02
N ILE A 26 -10.34 5.04 -5.28
CA ILE A 26 -10.20 4.83 -3.84
C ILE A 26 -10.56 6.14 -3.17
N HIS A 27 -11.49 6.10 -2.21
CA HIS A 27 -11.85 7.29 -1.47
C HIS A 27 -10.71 7.71 -0.55
N ILE A 28 -10.29 8.97 -0.67
CA ILE A 28 -9.20 9.56 0.12
C ILE A 28 -9.44 9.46 1.63
N LEU A 29 -10.71 9.46 2.05
CA LEU A 29 -11.09 9.32 3.45
C LEU A 29 -10.70 7.95 4.01
N VAL A 30 -10.86 6.87 3.23
CA VAL A 30 -10.50 5.51 3.67
C VAL A 30 -8.99 5.41 3.88
N LEU A 31 -8.22 6.02 2.98
CA LEU A 31 -6.77 6.12 3.06
C LEU A 31 -6.31 6.90 4.30
N LEU A 32 -6.95 8.05 4.56
CA LEU A 32 -6.68 8.86 5.76
C LEU A 32 -6.98 8.07 7.04
N PHE A 33 -8.10 7.34 7.09
CA PHE A 33 -8.45 6.52 8.24
C PHE A 33 -7.42 5.42 8.49
N ILE A 34 -6.94 4.74 7.45
CA ILE A 34 -5.88 3.73 7.57
C ILE A 34 -4.62 4.34 8.18
N PHE A 35 -4.21 5.52 7.70
CA PHE A 35 -3.04 6.21 8.22
C PHE A 35 -3.20 6.57 9.71
N ILE A 36 -4.35 7.15 10.09
CA ILE A 36 -4.64 7.54 11.47
C ILE A 36 -4.67 6.31 12.39
N VAL A 37 -5.32 5.23 11.97
CA VAL A 37 -5.37 3.97 12.74
C VAL A 37 -3.97 3.39 12.92
N GLY A 38 -3.11 3.50 11.90
CA GLY A 38 -1.70 3.10 12.01
C GLY A 38 -0.89 3.94 13.00
N LEU A 39 -1.11 5.26 13.04
CA LEU A 39 -0.49 6.11 14.05
C LEU A 39 -0.98 5.78 15.47
N LEU A 40 -2.28 5.54 15.64
CA LEU A 40 -2.85 5.11 16.93
C LEU A 40 -2.26 3.78 17.39
N ARG A 41 -2.05 2.83 16.47
CA ARG A 41 -1.39 1.56 16.77
C ARG A 41 0.04 1.77 17.28
N ASN A 42 0.81 2.67 16.65
CA ASN A 42 2.17 2.98 17.09
C ASN A 42 2.21 3.56 18.51
N ILE A 43 1.28 4.47 18.84
CA ILE A 43 1.18 5.05 20.18
C ILE A 43 0.86 3.96 21.23
N LEU A 44 -0.04 3.02 20.90
CA LEU A 44 -0.44 1.96 21.82
C LEU A 44 0.64 0.88 22.06
N ASN A 45 1.61 0.78 21.14
CA ASN A 45 2.70 -0.18 21.20
C ASN A 45 4.04 0.49 21.60
N ASP A 46 4.00 1.69 22.17
CA ASP A 46 5.16 2.48 22.62
C ASP A 46 6.23 2.73 21.53
N ILE A 47 5.80 2.81 20.26
CA ILE A 47 6.68 3.12 19.14
C ILE A 47 6.70 4.62 18.91
N SER A 48 7.85 5.13 18.48
CA SER A 48 8.01 6.53 18.11
C SER A 48 6.96 6.96 17.08
N PHE A 49 6.26 8.06 17.37
CA PHE A 49 5.30 8.70 16.47
C PHE A 49 5.90 8.97 15.07
N PHE A 50 7.20 9.22 14.99
CA PHE A 50 7.91 9.54 13.75
C PHE A 50 8.38 8.31 12.95
N ASN A 51 8.05 7.09 13.37
CA ASN A 51 8.50 5.87 12.70
C ASN A 51 8.07 5.80 11.21
N PHE A 52 6.91 6.37 10.87
CA PHE A 52 6.41 6.41 9.49
C PHE A 52 7.28 7.26 8.54
N LEU A 53 8.09 8.20 9.06
CA LEU A 53 8.89 9.10 8.23
C LEU A 53 9.90 8.36 7.36
N ARG A 54 10.52 7.29 7.87
CA ARG A 54 11.55 6.55 7.12
C ARG A 54 10.95 5.81 5.92
N PRO A 55 9.89 4.98 6.07
CA PRO A 55 9.15 4.45 4.93
C PRO A 55 8.59 5.52 3.98
N ALA A 56 8.05 6.62 4.51
CA ALA A 56 7.49 7.71 3.71
C ALA A 56 8.55 8.41 2.85
N LEU A 57 9.74 8.66 3.39
CA LEU A 57 10.88 9.19 2.64
C LEU A 57 11.34 8.22 1.56
N PHE A 58 11.42 6.93 1.88
CA PHE A 58 11.80 5.89 0.92
C PHE A 58 10.86 5.86 -0.28
N ILE A 59 9.53 5.82 -0.06
CA ILE A 59 8.58 5.82 -1.17
C ILE A 59 8.61 7.16 -1.94
N SER A 60 8.79 8.28 -1.25
CA SER A 60 8.92 9.60 -1.91
C SER A 60 10.10 9.65 -2.87
N VAL A 61 11.25 9.09 -2.48
CA VAL A 61 12.43 8.98 -3.34
C VAL A 61 12.15 8.11 -4.55
N ILE A 62 11.52 6.94 -4.37
CA ILE A 62 11.15 6.05 -5.49
C ILE A 62 10.21 6.76 -6.47
N LEU A 63 9.16 7.40 -5.96
CA LEU A 63 8.19 8.12 -6.79
C LEU A 63 8.84 9.29 -7.52
N PHE A 64 9.79 9.99 -6.88
CA PHE A 64 10.58 11.05 -7.52
C PHE A 64 11.42 10.52 -8.69
N PHE A 65 12.15 9.41 -8.50
CA PHE A 65 12.91 8.79 -9.59
C PHE A 65 12.02 8.25 -10.71
N LEU A 66 10.85 7.69 -10.36
CA LEU A 66 9.87 7.23 -11.35
C LEU A 66 9.32 8.40 -12.16
N TRP A 67 8.97 9.50 -11.51
CA TRP A 67 8.54 10.72 -12.16
C TRP A 67 9.61 11.28 -13.10
N PHE A 68 10.84 11.38 -12.60
CA PHE A 68 11.99 11.85 -13.37
C PHE A 68 12.25 10.97 -14.61
N TYR A 69 12.18 9.64 -14.45
CA TYR A 69 12.28 8.69 -15.56
C TYR A 69 11.19 8.90 -16.62
N LEU A 70 9.94 9.12 -16.20
CA LEU A 70 8.82 9.37 -17.11
C LEU A 70 8.99 10.68 -17.89
N ILE A 71 9.54 11.73 -17.27
CA ILE A 71 9.85 12.99 -17.96
C ILE A 71 10.88 12.76 -19.06
N ILE A 72 12.00 12.08 -18.75
CA ILE A 72 13.07 11.80 -19.72
C ILE A 72 12.52 10.99 -20.89
N LYS A 73 11.75 9.93 -20.61
CA LYS A 73 11.24 9.03 -21.63
C LYS A 73 10.19 9.67 -22.53
N SER A 74 9.31 10.49 -21.96
CA SER A 74 8.20 11.10 -22.70
C SER A 74 8.56 12.41 -23.39
N LYS A 75 9.76 12.97 -23.12
CA LYS A 75 10.24 14.28 -23.60
C LYS A 75 9.26 15.44 -23.34
N LYS A 76 8.33 15.25 -22.40
CA LYS A 76 7.34 16.24 -21.97
C LYS A 76 7.28 16.19 -20.45
N ILE A 77 7.01 17.34 -19.83
CA ILE A 77 6.67 17.38 -18.41
C ILE A 77 5.23 16.85 -18.31
N ILE A 78 5.10 15.53 -18.21
CA ILE A 78 3.81 14.88 -18.01
C ILE A 78 3.64 14.66 -16.53
N ASN A 79 2.49 15.06 -16.00
CA ASN A 79 2.10 14.71 -14.66
C ASN A 79 1.85 13.18 -14.62
N PRO A 80 2.67 12.39 -13.89
CA PRO A 80 2.59 10.93 -13.88
C PRO A 80 1.26 10.47 -13.26
N LEU A 81 0.67 11.34 -12.44
CA LEU A 81 -0.60 11.22 -11.75
C LEU A 81 -1.81 11.20 -12.70
N ASP A 82 -1.71 11.82 -13.88
CA ASP A 82 -2.87 11.99 -14.77
C ASP A 82 -2.98 10.91 -15.85
N LYS A 83 -1.89 10.20 -16.16
CA LYS A 83 -1.85 9.27 -17.31
C LYS A 83 -1.41 7.84 -17.00
N HIS A 84 -0.62 7.61 -15.95
CA HIS A 84 0.05 6.33 -15.77
C HIS A 84 -0.09 5.73 -14.38
N ILE A 85 -0.24 6.56 -13.34
CA ILE A 85 -0.34 6.11 -11.96
C ILE A 85 -1.57 6.74 -11.32
N GLY A 86 -2.48 5.92 -10.78
CA GLY A 86 -3.62 6.43 -10.04
C GLY A 86 -3.16 7.15 -8.78
N LEU A 87 -3.69 8.36 -8.54
CA LEU A 87 -3.47 9.09 -7.27
C LEU A 87 -3.78 8.21 -6.04
N GLY A 88 -4.80 7.35 -6.14
CA GLY A 88 -5.15 6.40 -5.10
C GLY A 88 -4.03 5.41 -4.76
N ASP A 89 -3.30 4.90 -5.75
CA ASP A 89 -2.20 3.95 -5.52
C ASP A 89 -1.03 4.61 -4.77
N ILE A 90 -0.70 5.85 -5.15
CA ILE A 90 0.35 6.62 -4.47
C ILE A 90 -0.05 6.91 -3.03
N LEU A 91 -1.27 7.41 -2.83
CA LEU A 91 -1.77 7.70 -1.49
C LEU A 91 -1.89 6.45 -0.63
N PHE A 92 -2.20 5.29 -1.24
CA PHE A 92 -2.19 4.01 -0.54
C PHE A 92 -0.81 3.69 0.03
N PHE A 93 0.26 3.81 -0.75
CA PHE A 93 1.62 3.59 -0.26
C PHE A 93 1.97 4.44 0.95
N PHE A 94 1.59 5.72 0.96
CA PHE A 94 1.77 6.59 2.12
C PHE A 94 0.90 6.18 3.31
N SER A 95 -0.34 5.79 3.06
CA SER A 95 -1.32 5.46 4.11
C SER A 95 -0.89 4.28 4.96
N ILE A 96 -0.17 3.32 4.37
CA ILE A 96 0.30 2.13 5.09
C ILE A 96 1.66 2.33 5.79
N THR A 97 2.37 3.45 5.56
CA THR A 97 3.71 3.68 6.15
C THR A 97 3.78 3.54 7.67
N PRO A 98 2.76 3.89 8.48
CA PRO A 98 2.85 3.75 9.93
C PRO A 98 2.93 2.30 10.41
N PHE A 99 2.49 1.32 9.61
CA PHE A 99 2.42 -0.09 10.02
C PHE A 99 3.75 -0.85 9.91
N PHE A 100 4.78 -0.24 9.33
CA PHE A 100 6.00 -0.95 8.96
C PHE A 100 7.26 -0.26 9.47
N THR A 101 8.27 -1.06 9.79
CA THR A 101 9.66 -0.57 9.77
C THR A 101 10.09 -0.30 8.32
N LEU A 102 11.15 0.50 8.13
CA LEU A 102 11.73 0.70 6.78
C LEU A 102 12.06 -0.63 6.08
N LYS A 103 12.64 -1.59 6.81
CA LYS A 103 13.05 -2.89 6.22
C LYS A 103 11.82 -3.68 5.77
N ASP A 104 10.81 -3.80 6.63
CA ASP A 104 9.60 -4.56 6.34
C ASP A 104 8.79 -3.89 5.23
N TYR A 105 8.77 -2.55 5.21
CA TYR A 105 8.13 -1.80 4.14
C TYR A 105 8.78 -2.06 2.78
N ILE A 106 10.12 -2.09 2.69
CA ILE A 106 10.84 -2.39 1.44
C ILE A 106 10.47 -3.78 0.93
N ILE A 107 10.50 -4.78 1.81
CA ILE A 107 10.20 -6.16 1.43
C ILE A 107 8.73 -6.29 1.00
N TYR A 108 7.80 -5.70 1.76
CA TYR A 108 6.38 -5.66 1.41
C TYR A 108 6.16 -4.96 0.06
N PHE A 109 6.80 -3.81 -0.17
CA PHE A 109 6.69 -3.07 -1.41
C PHE A 109 7.17 -3.89 -2.61
N ILE A 110 8.37 -4.48 -2.53
CA ILE A 110 8.95 -5.27 -3.62
C ILE A 110 8.14 -6.55 -3.86
N SER A 111 7.82 -7.31 -2.80
CA SER A 111 7.04 -8.55 -2.91
C SER A 111 5.62 -8.30 -3.43
N GLY A 112 4.99 -7.22 -2.97
CA GLY A 112 3.66 -6.79 -3.42
C GLY A 112 3.65 -6.36 -4.89
N LEU A 113 4.67 -5.64 -5.35
CA LEU A 113 4.84 -5.31 -6.77
C LEU A 113 5.02 -6.58 -7.61
N LEU A 114 5.90 -7.50 -7.20
CA LEU A 114 6.08 -8.78 -7.89
C LEU A 114 4.78 -9.58 -7.93
N PHE A 115 4.06 -9.68 -6.81
CA PHE A 115 2.75 -10.32 -6.73
C PHE A 115 1.75 -9.69 -7.72
N SER A 116 1.72 -8.35 -7.80
CA SER A 116 0.82 -7.66 -8.73
C SER A 116 1.12 -7.96 -10.20
N ILE A 117 2.40 -8.09 -10.56
CA ILE A 117 2.84 -8.44 -11.92
C ILE A 117 2.44 -9.88 -12.23
N ILE A 118 2.71 -10.81 -11.32
CA ILE A 118 2.33 -12.21 -11.47
C ILE A 118 0.81 -12.33 -11.66
N PHE A 119 0.03 -11.65 -10.83
CA PHE A 119 -1.43 -11.60 -10.96
C PHE A 119 -1.84 -11.04 -12.33
N ALA A 120 -1.22 -9.95 -12.78
CA ALA A 120 -1.53 -9.36 -14.07
C ALA A 120 -1.22 -10.28 -15.26
N LEU A 121 -0.18 -11.12 -15.16
CA LEU A 121 0.16 -12.12 -16.18
C LEU A 121 -0.86 -13.26 -16.25
N PHE A 122 -1.31 -13.78 -15.11
CA PHE A 122 -2.30 -14.87 -15.07
C PHE A 122 -3.70 -14.40 -15.49
N PHE A 123 -4.08 -13.17 -15.13
CA PHE A 123 -5.41 -12.62 -15.39
C PHE A 123 -5.43 -11.64 -16.56
N LYS A 124 -4.47 -11.75 -17.49
CA LYS A 124 -4.31 -10.85 -18.64
C LYS A 124 -5.63 -10.65 -19.40
N ASN A 125 -6.38 -11.73 -19.66
CA ASN A 125 -7.66 -11.70 -20.37
C ASN A 125 -8.76 -10.89 -19.65
N TYR A 126 -8.68 -10.76 -18.32
CA TYR A 126 -9.60 -9.94 -17.52
C TYR A 126 -9.18 -8.46 -17.45
N ILE A 127 -7.92 -8.16 -17.77
CA ILE A 127 -7.28 -6.85 -17.56
C ILE A 127 -7.18 -6.06 -18.88
N GLU A 128 -7.40 -6.69 -20.05
CA GLU A 128 -7.20 -6.11 -21.39
C GLU A 128 -7.87 -4.74 -21.67
N LYS A 129 -8.80 -4.26 -20.82
CA LYS A 129 -9.42 -2.93 -20.96
C LYS A 129 -9.26 -2.00 -19.76
N LYS A 130 -8.62 -2.40 -18.65
CA LYS A 130 -8.54 -1.59 -17.42
C LYS A 130 -7.15 -1.67 -16.79
N MET A 131 -6.66 -0.57 -16.19
CA MET A 131 -5.42 -0.55 -15.40
C MET A 131 -5.40 -1.65 -14.33
N ILE A 132 -4.23 -2.10 -13.87
CA ILE A 132 -4.09 -3.12 -12.82
C ILE A 132 -4.52 -2.51 -11.47
N PRO A 133 -5.38 -3.16 -10.66
CA PRO A 133 -5.80 -2.66 -9.35
C PRO A 133 -4.67 -2.87 -8.33
N LEU A 134 -3.67 -1.99 -8.36
CA LEU A 134 -2.44 -2.17 -7.61
C LEU A 134 -2.70 -2.06 -6.10
N ALA A 135 -3.34 -0.97 -5.65
CA ALA A 135 -3.68 -0.79 -4.25
C ALA A 135 -4.59 -1.90 -3.70
N GLY A 136 -5.52 -2.42 -4.51
CA GLY A 136 -6.36 -3.55 -4.14
C GLY A 136 -5.56 -4.83 -3.93
N LEU A 137 -4.65 -5.16 -4.86
CA LEU A 137 -3.79 -6.34 -4.72
C LEU A 137 -2.83 -6.23 -3.53
N LEU A 138 -2.26 -5.05 -3.30
CA LEU A 138 -1.43 -4.76 -2.14
C LEU A 138 -2.24 -4.84 -0.83
N SER A 139 -3.47 -4.35 -0.83
CA SER A 139 -4.38 -4.47 0.32
C SER A 139 -4.69 -5.93 0.66
N ILE A 140 -4.93 -6.78 -0.35
CA ILE A 140 -5.10 -8.22 -0.16
C ILE A 140 -3.83 -8.83 0.46
N ALA A 141 -2.66 -8.49 -0.08
CA ALA A 141 -1.38 -8.98 0.47
C ALA A 141 -1.21 -8.57 1.94
N LEU A 142 -1.58 -7.34 2.30
CA LEU A 142 -1.51 -6.85 3.69
C LEU A 142 -2.50 -7.57 4.62
N ILE A 143 -3.74 -7.81 4.16
CA ILE A 143 -4.73 -8.61 4.91
C ILE A 143 -4.19 -10.01 5.20
N ILE A 144 -3.60 -10.66 4.18
CA ILE A 144 -3.02 -12.01 4.35
C ILE A 144 -1.89 -11.97 5.38
N LEU A 145 -1.01 -10.97 5.34
CA LEU A 145 0.09 -10.84 6.31
C LEU A 145 -0.41 -10.62 7.75
N ILE A 146 -1.41 -9.76 7.95
CA ILE A 146 -2.04 -9.54 9.26
C ILE A 146 -2.67 -10.84 9.78
N PHE A 147 -3.37 -11.58 8.90
CA PHE A 147 -4.02 -12.83 9.27
C PHE A 147 -3.00 -13.92 9.63
N LEU A 148 -1.94 -14.09 8.83
CA LEU A 148 -0.88 -15.06 9.09
C LEU A 148 -0.16 -14.79 10.41
N ARG A 149 0.13 -13.52 10.73
CA ARG A 149 0.73 -13.13 12.01
C ARG A 149 -0.14 -13.51 13.21
N ASN A 150 -1.46 -13.39 13.07
CA ASN A 150 -2.38 -13.71 14.16
C ASN A 150 -2.56 -15.22 14.37
N LEU A 151 -2.40 -16.03 13.30
CA LEU A 151 -2.52 -17.50 13.37
C LEU A 151 -1.21 -18.19 13.75
N PHE A 152 -0.11 -17.77 13.15
CA PHE A 152 1.22 -18.29 13.41
C PHE A 152 1.96 -17.19 14.17
N THR A 153 2.29 -17.42 15.44
CA THR A 153 3.14 -16.55 16.28
C THR A 153 4.58 -16.37 15.74
N TYR A 154 4.77 -16.53 14.43
CA TYR A 154 5.98 -16.26 13.67
C TYR A 154 6.00 -14.79 13.25
N ASN A 155 6.92 -14.01 13.83
CA ASN A 155 7.29 -12.68 13.34
C ASN A 155 8.11 -12.81 12.04
N LEU A 156 7.46 -13.13 10.93
CA LEU A 156 8.09 -13.08 9.59
C LEU A 156 8.46 -11.65 9.19
N PHE A 157 7.82 -10.67 9.81
CA PHE A 157 8.03 -9.23 9.65
C PHE A 157 7.81 -8.58 11.01
N ASN A 158 8.63 -7.57 11.37
CA ASN A 158 8.42 -6.79 12.59
C ASN A 158 7.34 -5.72 12.34
N PHE A 159 6.11 -6.19 12.12
CA PHE A 159 4.90 -5.40 12.08
C PHE A 159 4.52 -4.92 13.48
N TYR A 160 5.05 -3.77 13.87
CA TYR A 160 4.60 -2.98 15.00
C TYR A 160 3.09 -2.83 15.12
#